data_AF-A0A7M3Y3L1-F1
#
_entry.id   AF-A0A7M3Y3L1-F1
#
_cell.length_a   1.000
_cell.length_b   1.000
_cell.length_c   1.000
_cell.angle_alpha   90.00
_cell.angle_beta   90.00
_cell.angle_gamma   90.00
#
_symmetry.space_group_name_H-M   'P 1'
#
loop_
_entity.id
_entity.type
_entity.pdbx_description
1 polymer ?
#
loop_
_entity_poly.entity_id
_entity_poly.type
_entity_poly.pdbx_seq_one_letter_code
_entity_poly.pdbx_strand_id
1 'polypeptide(L)' 'MLVRQWLGIGMMFLFVPINGPLWRMSFEAIGHPLPGVDWQIFIACLALFISGAVLTFTPNLRPESIEQN' A
#
# COMPACT_ATOMS: atom_id res chain seq x y z
N MET A 1 1.13 17.70 -3.59
CA MET A 1 2.27 16.90 -4.07
C MET A 1 2.73 15.89 -3.02
N LEU A 2 3.01 16.30 -1.79
CA LEU A 2 3.49 15.41 -0.72
C LEU A 2 2.48 14.35 -0.25
N VAL A 3 1.19 14.68 -0.10
CA VAL A 3 0.21 13.78 0.54
C VAL A 3 0.04 12.45 -0.21
N ARG A 4 0.01 12.45 -1.55
CA ARG A 4 -0.12 11.22 -2.36
C ARG A 4 1.10 10.30 -2.23
N GLN A 5 2.29 10.87 -2.26
CA GLN A 5 3.54 10.13 -2.05
C GLN A 5 3.65 9.60 -0.63
N TRP A 6 3.29 10.40 0.37
CA TRP A 6 3.23 9.97 1.76
C TRP A 6 2.21 8.85 1.99
N LEU A 7 1.05 8.89 1.33
CA LEU A 7 0.08 7.80 1.32
C LEU A 7 0.66 6.53 0.71
N GLY A 8 1.35 6.66 -0.43
CA GLY A 8 2.00 5.52 -1.09
C GLY A 8 3.11 4.89 -0.24
N ILE A 9 3.98 5.71 0.36
CA ILE A 9 5.04 5.25 1.29
C ILE A 9 4.43 4.58 2.51
N GLY A 10 3.36 5.16 3.08
CA GLY A 10 2.62 4.56 4.19
C GLY A 10 2.04 3.20 3.82
N MET A 11 1.42 3.08 2.65
CA MET A 11 0.93 1.79 2.13
C MET A 11 2.05 0.77 1.93
N MET A 12 3.20 1.19 1.41
CA MET A 12 4.35 0.28 1.24
C MET A 12 4.87 -0.22 2.59
N PHE A 13 4.91 0.62 3.62
CA PHE A 13 5.40 0.23 4.95
C PHE A 13 4.40 -0.63 5.73
N LEU A 14 3.10 -0.34 5.62
CA LEU A 14 2.02 -1.09 6.27
C LEU A 14 1.83 -2.48 5.64
N PHE A 15 1.88 -2.57 4.32
CA PHE A 15 1.55 -3.79 3.57
C PHE A 15 2.77 -4.57 3.07
N VAL A 16 3.94 -4.40 3.69
CA VAL A 16 5.08 -5.30 3.40
C VAL A 16 4.62 -6.75 3.58
N PRO A 17 4.91 -7.67 2.63
CA PRO A 17 4.37 -9.04 2.69
C PRO A 17 4.75 -9.80 3.98
N ILE A 18 5.88 -9.43 4.60
CA ILE A 18 6.31 -9.96 5.90
C ILE A 18 5.34 -9.60 7.05
N ASN A 19 4.56 -8.52 6.89
CA ASN A 19 3.53 -8.09 7.85
C ASN A 19 2.22 -8.87 7.69
N GLY A 20 2.06 -9.73 6.67
CA GLY A 20 0.84 -10.52 6.47
C GLY A 20 0.38 -11.29 7.74
N PRO A 21 1.28 -12.04 8.41
CA PRO A 21 0.96 -12.68 9.69
C PRO A 21 0.64 -11.70 10.82
N LEU A 22 1.29 -10.53 10.87
CA LEU A 22 1.00 -9.48 11.85
C LEU A 22 -0.42 -8.92 11.68
N TRP A 23 -0.86 -8.73 10.45
CA TRP A 23 -2.24 -8.35 10.15
C TRP A 23 -3.22 -9.41 10.63
N ARG A 24 -2.95 -10.69 10.36
CA ARG A 24 -3.77 -11.80 10.85
C ARG A 24 -3.92 -11.77 12.38
N MET A 25 -2.81 -11.65 13.10
CA MET A 25 -2.82 -11.54 14.56
C MET A 25 -3.58 -10.30 15.05
N SER A 26 -3.44 -9.16 14.36
CA SER A 26 -4.13 -7.92 14.72
C SER A 26 -5.65 -8.03 14.54
N PHE A 27 -6.10 -8.63 13.44
CA PHE A 27 -7.53 -8.89 13.17
C PHE A 27 -8.12 -9.91 14.15
N GLU A 28 -7.35 -10.94 14.51
CA GLU A 28 -7.71 -11.91 15.54
C GLU A 28 -7.83 -11.24 16.93
N ALA A 29 -6.92 -10.33 17.27
CA ALA A 29 -6.98 -9.55 18.51
C ALA A 29 -8.19 -8.59 18.58
N ILE A 30 -8.72 -8.15 17.45
CA ILE A 30 -9.92 -7.28 17.35
C ILE A 30 -11.22 -8.12 17.35
N GLY A 31 -11.12 -9.46 17.41
CA GLY A 31 -12.28 -10.35 17.43
C GLY A 31 -12.88 -10.63 16.05
N HIS A 32 -12.20 -10.22 14.98
CA HIS A 32 -12.59 -10.49 13.60
C HIS A 32 -11.51 -11.35 12.92
N PRO A 33 -11.48 -12.67 13.18
CA PRO A 33 -10.53 -13.54 12.52
C PRO A 33 -10.73 -13.46 11.01
N LEU A 34 -9.67 -13.12 10.28
CA LEU A 34 -9.68 -13.06 8.82
C LEU A 34 -9.98 -14.46 8.26
N PRO A 35 -11.11 -14.65 7.55
CA PRO A 35 -11.39 -15.92 6.89
C PRO A 35 -10.54 -16.01 5.63
N GLY A 36 -9.47 -16.82 5.65
CA GLY A 36 -8.60 -17.01 4.50
C GLY A 36 -7.39 -17.91 4.80
N VAL A 37 -6.87 -18.57 3.77
CA VAL A 37 -5.59 -19.30 3.86
C VAL A 37 -4.46 -18.29 3.95
N ASP A 38 -3.39 -18.58 4.69
CA ASP A 38 -2.24 -17.67 4.89
C ASP A 38 -1.68 -17.10 3.57
N TRP A 39 -1.67 -17.91 2.51
CA TRP A 39 -1.24 -17.50 1.18
C TRP A 39 -2.11 -16.37 0.57
N GLN A 40 -3.40 -16.34 0.89
CA GLN A 40 -4.33 -15.33 0.38
C GLN A 40 -4.08 -13.97 1.02
N ILE A 41 -3.83 -13.93 2.33
CA ILE A 41 -3.46 -12.70 3.07
C ILE A 41 -2.12 -12.17 2.55
N PHE A 42 -1.17 -13.07 2.28
CA PHE A 42 0.11 -12.72 1.68
C PHE A 42 -0.04 -12.08 0.30
N ILE A 43 -0.82 -12.69 -0.60
CA ILE A 43 -1.10 -12.13 -1.93
C ILE A 43 -1.79 -10.76 -1.81
N ALA A 44 -2.74 -10.62 -0.90
CA ALA A 44 -3.44 -9.34 -0.69
C ALA A 44 -2.47 -8.24 -0.23
N CYS A 45 -1.59 -8.53 0.74
CA CYS A 45 -0.56 -7.59 1.18
C CYS A 45 0.39 -7.23 0.02
N LEU A 46 0.82 -8.23 -0.76
CA LEU A 46 1.67 -8.01 -1.93
C LEU A 46 1.01 -7.11 -2.98
N ALA A 47 -0.27 -7.32 -3.29
CA ALA A 47 -1.02 -6.50 -4.24
C ALA A 47 -1.17 -5.04 -3.74
N LEU A 48 -1.42 -4.85 -2.44
CA LEU A 48 -1.50 -3.53 -1.82
C LEU A 48 -0.14 -2.83 -1.78
N PHE A 49 0.93 -3.58 -1.51
CA PHE A 49 2.30 -3.08 -1.57
C PHE A 49 2.66 -2.57 -2.97
N ILE A 50 2.39 -3.37 -4.00
CA ILE A 50 2.62 -2.99 -5.40
C ILE A 50 1.77 -1.77 -5.77
N SER A 51 0.52 -1.71 -5.32
CA SER A 51 -0.35 -0.55 -5.54
C SER A 51 0.19 0.71 -4.87
N GLY A 52 0.71 0.60 -3.64
CA GLY A 52 1.39 1.69 -2.93
C GLY A 52 2.68 2.12 -3.63
N ALA A 53 3.43 1.17 -4.18
CA ALA A 53 4.62 1.43 -5.00
C ALA A 53 4.25 2.24 -6.24
N VAL A 54 3.23 1.80 -6.98
CA VAL A 54 2.72 2.53 -8.14
C VAL A 54 2.29 3.93 -7.73
N LEU A 55 1.56 4.10 -6.61
CA LEU A 55 1.13 5.42 -6.15
C LEU A 55 2.31 6.35 -5.79
N THR A 56 3.38 5.79 -5.22
CA THR A 56 4.59 6.53 -4.81
C THR A 56 5.45 6.92 -5.99
N PHE A 57 5.63 5.98 -6.93
CA PHE A 57 6.51 6.13 -8.08
C PHE A 57 5.83 6.70 -9.31
N THR A 58 4.49 6.77 -9.36
CA THR A 58 3.77 7.48 -10.42
C THR A 58 4.10 8.97 -10.27
N PRO A 59 4.97 9.53 -11.12
CA PRO A 59 5.30 10.93 -11.04
C PRO A 59 4.03 11.69 -11.43
N ASN A 60 3.78 12.81 -10.75
CA ASN A 60 2.79 13.76 -11.22
C ASN A 60 3.27 14.18 -12.62
N LEU A 61 2.58 13.72 -13.68
CA LEU A 61 2.76 14.23 -15.03
C LEU A 61 2.33 15.69 -14.94
N ARG A 62 3.22 16.57 -14.50
CA ARG A 62 3.05 17.99 -14.67
C ARG A 62 3.41 18.20 -16.14
N PRO A 63 2.44 18.47 -17.04
CA PRO A 63 2.81 18.97 -18.34
C PRO A 63 3.53 20.30 -18.08
N GLU A 64 4.83 20.31 -18.34
CA GLU A 64 5.71 21.46 -18.23
C GLU A 64 5.46 22.41 -19.42
N SER A 65 4.19 22.73 -19.72
CA SER A 65 3.81 23.37 -20.98
C SER A 65 3.01 24.66 -20.85
N ILE A 66 2.97 25.31 -19.69
CA ILE A 66 2.44 26.68 -19.62
C ILE A 66 3.21 27.44 -18.54
N GLU A 67 4.28 28.16 -18.93
CA GLU A 67 4.47 29.59 -18.65
C GLU A 67 5.80 30.06 -19.27
N GLN A 68 5.79 30.16 -20.60
CA GLN A 68 6.70 31.03 -21.36
C GLN A 68 5.81 32.08 -22.01
N ASN A 69 5.45 33.14 -21.28
CA ASN A 69 5.02 34.43 -21.86
C ASN A 69 5.13 35.54 -20.82
#